data_AF-A0A226EBD7-F1
#
_entry.id   AF-A0A226EBD7-F1
#
_cell.length_a   1.000
_cell.length_b   1.000
_cell.length_c   1.000
_cell.angle_alpha   90.00
_cell.angle_beta   90.00
_cell.angle_gamma   90.00
#
_symmetry.space_group_name_H-M   'P 1'
#
loop_
_entity.id
_entity.type
_entity.pdbx_description
1 polymer ?
#
loop_
_entity_poly.entity_id
_entity_poly.type
_entity_poly.pdbx_seq_one_letter_code
_entity_poly.pdbx_strand_id
1 'polypeptide(L)'
;MFPKRFQLLVETYLFFAALTLIRCVEMDKENTFEFNVCAVVAFATTLPIVAYFMQMFQADGITELCNVMFKYAEDYKPDPLFYSSVLLILEGLGYFFFGAFLLYFWEDLPIFWMSLVPKETPNYNMIFVCFLLYGSSGFFVIPAIVVTMVLILMILVALMFPIHAIEFNCKLPSTKYMTHSAFRSVAHFPLEYRKSELLHLLAMKIFGIYFIPFQSLAMNFVLYTNFVLIRHWDRLDYGTRLLTFAWSAGIQTFWYFVLHFGERFYSYSKRNRVSWKFMATKDSQEAKYMSKFRKSTRPLGLGYDGYFIIKPLSVLKFVKGVVRGTIRVLLTLQ
;
A
#
# COMPACT_ATOMS: atom_id res chain seq x y z
N MET A 1 10.33 20.01 -1.64
CA MET A 1 10.84 20.41 -2.98
C MET A 1 11.35 19.14 -3.62
N PHE A 2 10.72 18.66 -4.71
CA PHE A 2 11.17 17.43 -5.36
C PHE A 2 12.53 17.67 -6.04
N PRO A 3 13.51 16.75 -5.93
CA PRO A 3 14.81 16.91 -6.59
C PRO A 3 14.62 17.02 -8.10
N LYS A 4 15.26 17.94 -8.82
CA LYS A 4 15.10 18.08 -10.29
C LYS A 4 15.31 16.78 -11.09
N ARG A 5 16.14 15.86 -10.57
CA ARG A 5 16.38 14.52 -11.17
C ARG A 5 15.15 13.60 -11.14
N PHE A 6 14.22 13.85 -10.22
CA PHE A 6 12.95 13.16 -10.07
C PHE A 6 11.97 13.49 -11.20
N GLN A 7 11.99 14.75 -11.64
CA GLN A 7 11.06 15.25 -12.63
C GLN A 7 11.32 14.59 -13.99
N LEU A 8 12.59 14.48 -14.41
CA LEU A 8 12.98 13.89 -15.68
C LEU A 8 12.61 12.40 -15.81
N LEU A 9 12.76 11.61 -14.75
CA LEU A 9 12.46 10.17 -14.77
C LEU A 9 10.95 9.89 -14.74
N VAL A 10 10.20 10.66 -13.95
CA VAL A 10 8.72 10.62 -13.96
C VAL A 10 8.19 11.10 -15.30
N GLU A 11 8.76 12.17 -15.87
CA GLU A 11 8.42 12.66 -17.22
C GLU A 11 8.77 11.62 -18.29
N THR A 12 9.91 10.94 -18.20
CA THR A 12 10.30 9.87 -19.13
C THR A 12 9.37 8.66 -19.03
N TYR A 13 9.00 8.26 -17.82
CA TYR A 13 8.08 7.15 -17.60
C TYR A 13 6.64 7.48 -18.03
N LEU A 14 6.15 8.68 -17.70
CA LEU A 14 4.86 9.19 -18.18
C LEU A 14 4.87 9.35 -19.69
N PHE A 15 6.00 9.74 -20.28
CA PHE A 15 6.19 9.80 -21.73
C PHE A 15 6.06 8.41 -22.34
N PHE A 16 6.76 7.38 -21.82
CA PHE A 16 6.61 6.01 -22.33
C PHE A 16 5.22 5.42 -22.10
N ALA A 17 4.60 5.67 -20.93
CA ALA A 17 3.23 5.26 -20.66
C ALA A 17 2.23 5.95 -21.61
N ALA A 18 2.41 7.24 -21.88
CA ALA A 18 1.61 8.00 -22.84
C ALA A 18 1.85 7.53 -24.28
N LEU A 19 3.09 7.22 -24.65
CA LEU A 19 3.43 6.71 -25.99
C LEU A 19 2.86 5.31 -26.22
N THR A 20 2.85 4.48 -25.17
CA THR A 20 2.19 3.17 -25.18
C THR A 20 0.69 3.35 -25.31
N LEU A 21 0.07 4.25 -24.54
CA LEU A 21 -1.35 4.60 -24.68
C LEU A 21 -1.71 5.11 -26.08
N ILE A 22 -0.90 6.00 -26.66
CA ILE A 22 -1.10 6.57 -28.00
C ILE A 22 -1.02 5.47 -29.06
N ARG A 23 0.01 4.62 -29.02
CA ARG A 23 0.15 3.51 -29.98
C ARG A 23 -0.90 2.44 -29.80
N CYS A 24 -1.35 2.22 -28.57
CA CYS A 24 -2.47 1.34 -28.29
C CYS A 24 -3.78 1.93 -28.89
N VAL A 25 -3.99 3.25 -28.87
CA VAL A 25 -5.16 3.90 -29.51
C VAL A 25 -5.13 3.77 -31.05
N GLU A 26 -3.95 3.64 -31.64
CA GLU A 26 -3.76 3.41 -33.07
C GLU A 26 -3.91 1.92 -33.49
N MET A 27 -4.07 0.98 -32.56
CA MET A 27 -4.34 -0.42 -32.91
C MET A 27 -5.70 -0.58 -33.57
N ASP A 28 -5.74 -1.41 -34.61
CA ASP A 28 -6.94 -1.63 -35.42
C ASP A 28 -8.11 -2.13 -34.56
N LYS A 29 -9.34 -1.73 -34.93
CA LYS A 29 -10.55 -2.01 -34.12
C LYS A 29 -10.79 -3.50 -33.89
N GLU A 30 -10.24 -4.33 -34.77
CA GLU A 30 -10.32 -5.80 -34.71
C GLU A 30 -9.51 -6.39 -33.54
N ASN A 31 -8.44 -5.73 -33.07
CA ASN A 31 -7.59 -6.21 -31.96
C ASN A 31 -7.92 -5.57 -30.60
N THR A 32 -9.20 -5.27 -30.36
CA THR A 32 -9.66 -4.66 -29.10
C THR A 32 -9.37 -5.52 -27.86
N PHE A 33 -9.15 -6.82 -28.03
CA PHE A 33 -8.78 -7.75 -26.96
C PHE A 33 -7.36 -7.48 -26.43
N GLU A 34 -6.37 -7.53 -27.32
CA GLU A 34 -4.96 -7.35 -26.99
C GLU A 34 -4.71 -5.96 -26.39
N PHE A 35 -5.40 -4.94 -26.92
CA PHE A 35 -5.39 -3.59 -26.39
C PHE A 35 -5.82 -3.53 -24.92
N ASN A 36 -6.97 -4.14 -24.58
CA ASN A 36 -7.50 -4.09 -23.22
C ASN A 36 -6.62 -4.87 -22.25
N VAL A 37 -6.11 -6.04 -22.64
CA VAL A 37 -5.17 -6.81 -21.83
C VAL A 37 -3.87 -6.02 -21.59
N CYS A 38 -3.29 -5.44 -22.64
CA CYS A 38 -2.08 -4.62 -22.52
C CYS A 38 -2.31 -3.40 -21.63
N ALA A 39 -3.44 -2.73 -21.75
CA ALA A 39 -3.76 -1.58 -20.92
C ALA A 39 -4.02 -1.97 -19.46
N VAL A 40 -4.76 -3.06 -19.18
CA VAL A 40 -4.94 -3.56 -17.80
C VAL A 40 -3.59 -3.97 -17.19
N VAL A 41 -2.74 -4.68 -17.93
CA VAL A 41 -1.41 -5.11 -17.47
C VAL A 41 -0.48 -3.93 -17.30
N ALA A 42 -0.48 -2.96 -18.22
CA ALA A 42 0.28 -1.72 -18.10
C ALA A 42 -0.18 -0.93 -16.88
N PHE A 43 -1.49 -0.82 -16.62
CA PHE A 43 -2.00 -0.19 -15.40
C PHE A 43 -1.60 -0.99 -14.16
N ALA A 44 -1.71 -2.32 -14.16
CA ALA A 44 -1.37 -3.19 -13.04
C ALA A 44 0.13 -3.17 -12.71
N THR A 45 1.00 -2.99 -13.71
CA THR A 45 2.46 -2.91 -13.56
C THR A 45 2.94 -1.50 -13.26
N THR A 46 2.35 -0.46 -13.88
CA THR A 46 2.64 0.95 -13.56
C THR A 46 2.18 1.32 -12.15
N LEU A 47 1.13 0.70 -11.62
CA LEU A 47 0.63 0.94 -10.25
C LEU A 47 1.71 0.76 -9.18
N PRO A 48 2.36 -0.40 -9.09
CA PRO A 48 3.46 -0.60 -8.17
C PRO A 48 4.69 0.20 -8.59
N ILE A 49 5.08 0.27 -9.87
CA ILE A 49 6.26 1.05 -10.29
C ILE A 49 6.15 2.51 -9.84
N VAL A 50 5.03 3.19 -10.09
CA VAL A 50 4.85 4.61 -9.75
C VAL A 50 4.79 4.82 -8.23
N ALA A 51 4.15 3.89 -7.51
CA ALA A 51 4.12 3.93 -6.05
C ALA A 51 5.50 3.67 -5.41
N TYR A 52 6.34 2.84 -6.05
CA TYR A 52 7.56 2.29 -5.46
C TYR A 52 8.88 2.85 -5.99
N PHE A 53 8.93 3.37 -7.22
CA PHE A 53 10.12 3.99 -7.80
C PHE A 53 10.66 5.09 -6.89
N MET A 54 9.78 5.74 -6.12
CA MET A 54 10.11 6.82 -5.21
C MET A 54 10.61 6.36 -3.83
N GLN A 55 10.40 5.08 -3.46
CA GLN A 55 10.92 4.49 -2.23
C GLN A 55 12.32 3.90 -2.39
N MET A 56 12.69 3.46 -3.60
CA MET A 56 14.05 3.00 -3.89
C MET A 56 15.11 4.08 -3.58
N PHE A 57 14.72 5.36 -3.58
CA PHE A 57 15.59 6.49 -3.24
C PHE A 57 15.57 6.89 -1.76
N GLN A 58 14.90 6.12 -0.90
CA GLN A 58 14.88 6.30 0.57
C GLN A 58 15.34 5.04 1.32
N ALA A 59 16.27 4.27 0.72
CA ALA A 59 16.81 3.04 1.33
C ALA A 59 17.30 3.28 2.77
N ASP A 60 18.04 4.37 3.00
CA ASP A 60 18.56 4.72 4.33
C ASP A 60 17.45 4.91 5.36
N GLY A 61 16.35 5.58 4.97
CA GLY A 61 15.20 5.79 5.86
C GLY A 61 14.47 4.50 6.20
N ILE A 62 14.36 3.57 5.24
CA ILE A 62 13.77 2.24 5.46
C ILE A 62 14.66 1.43 6.40
N THR A 63 15.96 1.41 6.18
CA THR A 63 16.92 0.72 7.06
C THR A 63 16.89 1.29 8.47
N GLU A 64 16.90 2.62 8.62
CA GLU A 64 16.75 3.29 9.91
C GLU A 64 15.45 2.88 10.60
N LEU A 65 14.32 2.91 9.88
CA LEU A 65 13.03 2.49 10.43
C LEU A 65 13.05 1.03 10.89
N CYS A 66 13.55 0.11 10.07
CA CYS A 66 13.64 -1.31 10.41
C CYS A 66 14.51 -1.53 11.66
N ASN A 67 15.64 -0.84 11.77
CA ASN A 67 16.52 -0.93 12.94
C ASN A 67 15.84 -0.41 14.21
N VAL A 68 15.14 0.73 14.13
CA VAL A 68 14.41 1.30 15.27
C VAL A 68 13.24 0.38 15.65
N MET A 69 12.52 -0.18 14.68
CA MET A 69 11.44 -1.15 14.92
C MET A 69 11.95 -2.42 15.59
N PHE A 70 13.07 -2.97 15.11
CA PHE A 70 13.66 -4.18 15.68
C PHE A 70 14.10 -3.97 17.12
N LYS A 71 14.80 -2.86 17.38
CA LYS A 71 15.21 -2.47 18.74
C LYS A 71 14.01 -2.29 19.66
N TYR A 72 12.96 -1.62 19.18
CA TYR A 72 11.73 -1.44 19.95
C TYR A 72 11.01 -2.76 20.21
N ALA A 73 11.02 -3.70 19.26
CA ALA A 73 10.41 -5.02 19.41
C ALA A 73 11.19 -5.92 20.39
N GLU A 74 12.52 -5.86 20.37
CA GLU A 74 13.40 -6.59 21.30
C GLU A 74 13.10 -6.22 22.76
N ASP A 75 12.89 -4.92 23.02
CA ASP A 75 12.48 -4.42 24.34
C ASP A 75 11.10 -4.94 24.77
N TYR A 76 10.25 -5.39 23.83
CA TYR A 76 8.83 -5.66 24.07
C TYR A 76 8.44 -7.14 24.23
N LYS A 77 9.39 -8.09 24.21
CA LYS A 77 9.15 -9.57 24.23
C LYS A 77 7.99 -9.98 23.31
N PRO A 78 8.23 -10.13 22.00
CA PRO A 78 7.15 -10.33 21.02
C PRO A 78 6.34 -11.61 21.29
N ASP A 79 5.02 -11.48 21.16
CA ASP A 79 4.03 -12.56 21.24
C ASP A 79 4.23 -13.56 20.07
N PRO A 80 4.02 -14.88 20.23
CA PRO A 80 3.92 -15.84 19.13
C PRO A 80 3.07 -15.38 17.92
N LEU A 81 2.05 -14.53 18.13
CA LEU A 81 1.28 -13.90 17.06
C LEU A 81 2.13 -13.05 16.09
N PHE A 82 3.23 -12.45 16.55
CA PHE A 82 4.21 -11.76 15.72
C PHE A 82 4.90 -12.75 14.76
N TYR A 83 5.30 -13.92 15.25
CA TYR A 83 5.90 -14.97 14.44
C TYR A 83 4.90 -15.63 13.48
N SER A 84 3.64 -15.80 13.88
CA SER A 84 2.58 -16.28 12.99
C SER A 84 2.28 -15.30 11.86
N SER A 85 2.35 -13.99 12.14
CA SER A 85 2.23 -12.98 11.07
C SER A 85 3.45 -12.99 10.15
N VAL A 86 4.66 -13.24 10.65
CA VAL A 86 5.87 -13.49 9.83
C VAL A 86 5.75 -14.75 8.96
N LEU A 87 5.10 -15.82 9.43
CA LEU A 87 4.87 -17.04 8.63
C LEU A 87 3.83 -16.83 7.53
N LEU A 88 2.70 -16.19 7.82
CA LEU A 88 1.70 -15.80 6.81
C LEU A 88 2.30 -14.85 5.75
N ILE A 89 3.26 -14.02 6.17
CA ILE A 89 4.09 -13.15 5.33
C ILE A 89 4.92 -13.95 4.32
N LEU A 90 5.60 -15.03 4.77
CA LEU A 90 6.42 -15.88 3.91
C LEU A 90 5.59 -16.70 2.90
N GLU A 91 4.38 -17.09 3.28
CA GLU A 91 3.46 -17.83 2.43
C GLU A 91 2.87 -16.94 1.31
N GLY A 92 2.47 -15.71 1.64
CA GLY A 92 2.03 -14.71 0.66
C GLY A 92 3.15 -14.31 -0.33
N LEU A 93 4.39 -14.22 0.15
CA LEU A 93 5.61 -14.03 -0.66
C LEU A 93 5.75 -15.12 -1.73
N GLY A 94 5.63 -16.38 -1.31
CA GLY A 94 5.70 -17.53 -2.21
C GLY A 94 4.62 -17.47 -3.29
N TYR A 95 3.39 -17.12 -2.92
CA TYR A 95 2.27 -17.03 -3.87
C TYR A 95 2.47 -15.95 -4.95
N PHE A 96 2.86 -14.73 -4.56
CA PHE A 96 3.05 -13.64 -5.52
C PHE A 96 4.29 -13.86 -6.41
N PHE A 97 5.38 -14.37 -5.84
CA PHE A 97 6.60 -14.65 -6.60
C PHE A 97 6.40 -15.82 -7.58
N PHE A 98 5.73 -16.89 -7.13
CA PHE A 98 5.43 -18.06 -7.97
C PHE A 98 4.36 -17.74 -9.02
N GLY A 99 3.34 -16.94 -8.69
CA GLY A 99 2.31 -16.50 -9.64
C GLY A 99 2.86 -15.58 -10.74
N ALA A 100 3.75 -14.65 -10.38
CA ALA A 100 4.48 -13.83 -11.35
C ALA A 100 5.39 -14.71 -12.22
N PHE A 101 6.18 -15.60 -11.61
CA PHE A 101 7.03 -16.55 -12.33
C PHE A 101 6.22 -17.37 -13.34
N LEU A 102 5.10 -17.96 -12.93
CA LEU A 102 4.24 -18.72 -13.83
C LEU A 102 3.70 -17.85 -14.98
N LEU A 103 3.22 -16.63 -14.71
CA LEU A 103 2.75 -15.70 -15.76
C LEU A 103 3.83 -15.28 -16.75
N TYR A 104 5.10 -15.19 -16.32
CA TYR A 104 6.22 -14.87 -17.20
C TYR A 104 6.57 -16.02 -18.16
N PHE A 105 6.35 -17.26 -17.72
CA PHE A 105 6.70 -18.46 -18.48
C PHE A 105 5.49 -19.09 -19.21
N TRP A 106 4.26 -18.59 -19.02
CA TRP A 106 3.05 -19.14 -19.64
C TRP A 106 2.67 -18.38 -20.93
N GLU A 107 3.15 -18.92 -22.06
CA GLU A 107 2.74 -18.67 -23.48
C GLU A 107 2.67 -17.23 -24.04
N ASP A 108 2.60 -17.16 -25.38
CA ASP A 108 2.73 -15.99 -26.28
C ASP A 108 1.71 -14.86 -26.04
N LEU A 109 1.83 -14.18 -24.93
CA LEU A 109 1.07 -12.96 -24.68
C LEU A 109 1.69 -11.78 -25.46
N PRO A 110 0.94 -11.05 -26.30
CA PRO A 110 1.41 -9.88 -27.05
C PRO A 110 1.63 -8.64 -26.15
N ILE A 111 1.82 -8.85 -24.85
CA ILE A 111 2.06 -7.83 -23.83
C ILE A 111 3.43 -7.17 -24.02
N PHE A 112 4.35 -7.86 -24.69
CA PHE A 112 5.71 -7.40 -24.87
C PHE A 112 5.80 -6.56 -26.14
N TRP A 113 6.03 -5.24 -26.04
CA TRP A 113 6.25 -4.34 -27.19
C TRP A 113 7.33 -4.83 -28.19
N MET A 114 8.16 -5.80 -27.79
CA MET A 114 9.03 -6.57 -28.67
C MET A 114 8.32 -7.35 -29.78
N SER A 115 7.07 -7.80 -29.56
CA SER A 115 6.24 -8.39 -30.60
C SER A 115 5.88 -7.39 -31.70
N LEU A 116 6.02 -6.08 -31.41
CA LEU A 116 5.85 -4.99 -32.38
C LEU A 116 7.13 -4.65 -33.15
N VAL A 117 8.28 -5.24 -32.80
CA VAL A 117 9.55 -5.03 -33.51
C VAL A 117 9.69 -6.13 -34.58
N PRO A 118 9.71 -5.81 -35.88
CA PRO A 118 9.91 -6.79 -36.93
C PRO A 118 11.24 -7.53 -36.75
N LYS A 119 11.26 -8.84 -36.99
CA LYS A 119 12.46 -9.68 -36.83
C LYS A 119 13.57 -9.28 -37.81
N GLU A 120 13.21 -8.63 -38.92
CA GLU A 120 14.15 -8.13 -39.93
C GLU A 120 14.89 -6.85 -39.48
N THR A 121 14.53 -6.26 -38.33
CA THR A 121 15.15 -5.02 -37.83
C THR A 121 16.65 -5.23 -37.57
N PRO A 122 17.55 -4.37 -38.09
CA PRO A 122 18.97 -4.43 -37.76
C PRO A 122 19.15 -4.35 -36.24
N ASN A 123 19.94 -5.26 -35.68
CA ASN A 123 20.16 -5.41 -34.22
C ASN A 123 18.96 -5.95 -33.42
N TYR A 124 17.98 -6.63 -34.04
CA TYR A 124 16.85 -7.27 -33.35
C TYR A 124 17.28 -8.09 -32.13
N ASN A 125 18.32 -8.92 -32.26
CA ASN A 125 18.83 -9.75 -31.16
C ASN A 125 19.33 -8.92 -29.98
N MET A 126 19.99 -7.78 -30.23
CA MET A 126 20.44 -6.89 -29.17
C MET A 126 19.25 -6.20 -28.48
N ILE A 127 18.27 -5.73 -29.25
CA ILE A 127 17.03 -5.13 -28.73
C ILE A 127 16.28 -6.17 -27.87
N PHE A 128 16.21 -7.42 -28.33
CA PHE A 128 15.59 -8.54 -27.62
C PHE A 128 16.31 -8.88 -26.31
N VAL A 129 17.65 -8.91 -26.30
CA VAL A 129 18.42 -9.13 -25.08
C VAL A 129 18.26 -7.97 -24.09
N CYS A 130 18.31 -6.72 -24.55
CA CYS A 130 18.06 -5.55 -23.72
C CYS A 130 16.65 -5.57 -23.14
N PHE A 131 15.66 -5.98 -23.93
CA PHE A 131 14.30 -6.17 -23.47
C PHE A 131 14.17 -7.31 -22.48
N LEU A 132 14.79 -8.46 -22.69
CA LEU A 132 14.75 -9.56 -21.74
C LEU A 132 15.39 -9.14 -20.42
N LEU A 133 16.51 -8.42 -20.44
CA LEU A 133 17.18 -7.92 -19.23
C LEU A 133 16.32 -6.87 -18.51
N TYR A 134 15.75 -5.90 -19.24
CA TYR A 134 14.91 -4.85 -18.66
C TYR A 134 13.55 -5.37 -18.20
N GLY A 135 12.93 -6.22 -19.01
CA GLY A 135 11.66 -6.87 -18.77
C GLY A 135 11.74 -7.84 -17.61
N SER A 136 12.73 -8.74 -17.56
CA SER A 136 12.93 -9.64 -16.42
C SER A 136 13.28 -8.87 -15.16
N SER A 137 14.20 -7.90 -15.21
CA SER A 137 14.54 -7.10 -14.03
C SER A 137 13.33 -6.33 -13.53
N GLY A 138 12.57 -5.62 -14.38
CA GLY A 138 11.33 -4.98 -13.99
C GLY A 138 10.32 -5.97 -13.41
N PHE A 139 10.08 -7.08 -14.10
CA PHE A 139 9.09 -8.07 -13.72
C PHE A 139 9.40 -8.79 -12.41
N PHE A 140 10.66 -8.95 -12.00
CA PHE A 140 11.03 -9.52 -10.69
C PHE A 140 11.19 -8.45 -9.60
N VAL A 141 11.74 -7.28 -9.95
CA VAL A 141 11.99 -6.19 -9.00
C VAL A 141 10.66 -5.60 -8.51
N ILE A 142 9.67 -5.44 -9.40
CA ILE A 142 8.38 -4.85 -9.04
C ILE A 142 7.63 -5.69 -7.99
N PRO A 143 7.37 -7.00 -8.20
CA PRO A 143 6.77 -7.85 -7.18
C PRO A 143 7.63 -7.93 -5.92
N ALA A 144 8.96 -8.05 -6.03
CA ALA A 144 9.83 -8.11 -4.85
C ALA A 144 9.68 -6.86 -3.97
N ILE A 145 9.62 -5.67 -4.58
CA ILE A 145 9.41 -4.42 -3.85
C ILE A 145 8.00 -4.33 -3.29
N VAL A 146 6.96 -4.63 -4.09
CA VAL A 146 5.56 -4.66 -3.63
C VAL A 146 5.46 -5.51 -2.39
N VAL A 147 5.99 -6.73 -2.47
CA VAL A 147 5.89 -7.67 -1.37
C VAL A 147 6.64 -7.11 -0.17
N THR A 148 7.90 -6.71 -0.32
CA THR A 148 8.70 -6.10 0.77
C THR A 148 7.94 -4.98 1.49
N MET A 149 7.19 -4.16 0.76
CA MET A 149 6.46 -3.04 1.32
C MET A 149 5.17 -3.43 2.01
N VAL A 150 4.44 -4.40 1.44
CA VAL A 150 3.36 -5.06 2.17
C VAL A 150 3.92 -5.71 3.44
N LEU A 151 5.13 -6.29 3.42
CA LEU A 151 5.76 -6.84 4.63
C LEU A 151 6.05 -5.75 5.66
N ILE A 152 6.68 -4.65 5.27
CA ILE A 152 6.98 -3.57 6.21
C ILE A 152 5.69 -2.98 6.78
N LEU A 153 4.66 -2.80 5.95
CA LEU A 153 3.35 -2.34 6.41
C LEU A 153 2.71 -3.35 7.37
N MET A 154 2.78 -4.66 7.06
CA MET A 154 2.26 -5.72 7.92
C MET A 154 3.02 -5.81 9.24
N ILE A 155 4.34 -5.69 9.25
CA ILE A 155 5.15 -5.65 10.48
C ILE A 155 4.78 -4.42 11.30
N LEU A 156 4.62 -3.26 10.66
CA LEU A 156 4.19 -2.03 11.33
C LEU A 156 2.80 -2.20 11.94
N VAL A 157 1.87 -2.80 11.20
CA VAL A 157 0.52 -3.13 11.67
C VAL A 157 0.60 -4.09 12.87
N ALA A 158 1.34 -5.19 12.74
CA ALA A 158 1.45 -6.23 13.76
C ALA A 158 2.11 -5.71 15.05
N LEU A 159 3.06 -4.79 14.94
CA LEU A 159 3.71 -4.16 16.09
C LEU A 159 2.83 -3.08 16.71
N MET A 160 2.37 -2.11 15.90
CA MET A 160 1.73 -0.90 16.42
C MET A 160 0.29 -1.15 16.85
N PHE A 161 -0.43 -2.05 16.18
CA PHE A 161 -1.85 -2.22 16.44
C PHE A 161 -2.15 -2.83 17.81
N PRO A 162 -1.52 -3.93 18.26
CA PRO A 162 -1.76 -4.48 19.59
C PRO A 162 -1.42 -3.48 20.69
N ILE A 163 -0.30 -2.76 20.55
CA ILE A 163 0.14 -1.74 21.51
C ILE A 163 -0.91 -0.61 21.60
N HIS A 164 -1.40 -0.12 20.46
CA HIS A 164 -2.44 0.90 20.45
C HIS A 164 -3.81 0.37 20.88
N ALA A 165 -4.19 -0.86 20.56
CA ALA A 165 -5.50 -1.39 20.90
C ALA A 165 -5.61 -1.74 22.39
N ILE A 166 -4.51 -2.23 22.98
CA ILE A 166 -4.46 -2.81 24.32
C ILE A 166 -3.64 -1.93 25.26
N GLU A 167 -2.33 -1.82 25.03
CA GLU A 167 -1.38 -1.29 26.03
C GLU A 167 -1.59 0.19 26.35
N PHE A 168 -1.90 1.02 25.35
CA PHE A 168 -2.14 2.44 25.55
C PHE A 168 -3.57 2.79 25.99
N ASN A 169 -4.44 1.79 26.21
CA ASN A 169 -5.82 1.99 26.63
C ASN A 169 -5.99 1.74 28.13
N CYS A 170 -5.87 2.78 28.94
CA CYS A 170 -5.93 2.69 30.40
C CYS A 170 -7.33 2.37 30.97
N LYS A 171 -8.36 2.21 30.12
CA LYS A 171 -9.70 1.81 30.56
C LYS A 171 -9.87 0.29 30.61
N LEU A 172 -8.92 -0.48 30.05
CA LEU A 172 -9.02 -1.93 30.02
C LEU A 172 -8.72 -2.53 31.41
N PRO A 173 -9.35 -3.68 31.75
CA PRO A 173 -9.02 -4.41 32.96
C PRO A 173 -7.57 -4.91 32.93
N SER A 174 -6.95 -5.02 34.11
CA SER A 174 -5.54 -5.41 34.28
C SER A 174 -5.17 -6.75 33.61
N THR A 175 -6.14 -7.67 33.50
CA THR A 175 -5.98 -9.02 32.92
C THR A 175 -5.79 -9.03 31.41
N LYS A 176 -6.11 -7.94 30.71
CA LYS A 176 -6.00 -7.87 29.25
C LYS A 176 -4.66 -7.36 28.75
N TYR A 177 -3.87 -6.74 29.62
CA TYR A 177 -2.58 -6.21 29.22
C TYR A 177 -1.54 -7.31 29.20
N MET A 178 -0.65 -7.25 28.21
CA MET A 178 0.45 -8.18 28.02
C MET A 178 1.73 -7.65 28.66
N THR A 179 1.87 -6.33 28.76
CA THR A 179 3.05 -5.70 29.37
C THR A 179 3.02 -5.72 30.89
N HIS A 180 4.21 -5.50 31.47
CA HIS A 180 4.35 -5.29 32.91
C HIS A 180 3.53 -4.08 33.40
N SER A 181 2.96 -4.17 34.60
CA SER A 181 2.10 -3.12 35.18
C SER A 181 2.78 -1.75 35.30
N ALA A 182 4.11 -1.73 35.48
CA ALA A 182 4.91 -0.50 35.52
C ALA A 182 4.81 0.35 34.23
N PHE A 183 4.52 -0.28 33.08
CA PHE A 183 4.30 0.42 31.80
C PHE A 183 3.20 1.48 31.90
N ARG A 184 2.18 1.23 32.73
CA ARG A 184 1.02 2.10 32.94
C ARG A 184 1.19 3.08 34.10
N SER A 185 2.41 3.25 34.61
CA SER A 185 2.73 4.27 35.62
C SER A 185 2.94 5.64 34.97
N VAL A 186 2.63 6.72 35.71
CA VAL A 186 2.80 8.10 35.25
C VAL A 186 4.26 8.42 34.85
N ALA A 187 5.23 7.74 35.47
CA ALA A 187 6.65 7.90 35.17
C ALA A 187 7.06 7.30 33.80
N HIS A 188 6.54 6.11 33.46
CA HIS A 188 6.97 5.38 32.26
C HIS A 188 6.04 5.59 31.07
N PHE A 189 4.73 5.67 31.31
CA PHE A 189 3.72 5.70 30.25
C PHE A 189 3.95 6.82 29.21
N PRO A 190 4.19 8.09 29.62
CA PRO A 190 4.40 9.16 28.65
C PRO A 190 5.66 8.94 27.81
N LEU A 191 6.72 8.39 28.40
CA LEU A 191 7.97 8.10 27.71
C LEU A 191 7.76 7.04 26.64
N GLU A 192 7.13 5.91 27.00
CA GLU A 192 6.86 4.81 26.07
C GLU A 192 5.90 5.22 24.94
N TYR A 193 4.87 6.01 25.26
CA TYR A 193 4.00 6.57 24.22
C TYR A 193 4.75 7.49 23.26
N ARG A 194 5.66 8.34 23.75
CA ARG A 194 6.47 9.23 22.89
C ARG A 194 7.43 8.44 21.99
N LYS A 195 8.03 7.35 22.48
CA LYS A 195 8.83 6.45 21.64
C LYS A 195 7.99 5.86 20.50
N SER A 196 6.82 5.33 20.82
CA SER A 196 5.89 4.77 19.82
C SER A 196 5.38 5.83 18.84
N GLU A 197 5.08 7.05 19.32
CA GLU A 197 4.70 8.17 18.46
C GLU A 197 5.83 8.57 17.50
N LEU A 198 7.07 8.67 17.97
CA LEU A 198 8.23 8.98 17.11
C LEU A 198 8.42 7.89 16.06
N LEU A 199 8.29 6.61 16.44
CA LEU A 199 8.35 5.47 15.52
C LEU A 199 7.26 5.56 14.45
N HIS A 200 6.02 5.86 14.86
CA HIS A 200 4.90 6.06 13.94
C HIS A 200 5.14 7.24 12.99
N LEU A 201 5.63 8.37 13.51
CA LEU A 201 5.90 9.56 12.70
C LEU A 201 7.02 9.31 11.69
N LEU A 202 8.08 8.59 12.07
CA LEU A 202 9.14 8.16 11.16
C LEU A 202 8.57 7.26 10.06
N ALA A 203 7.76 6.27 10.44
CA ALA A 203 7.10 5.40 9.49
C ALA A 203 6.16 6.17 8.54
N MET A 204 5.38 7.12 9.03
CA MET A 204 4.48 7.93 8.17
C MET A 204 5.23 8.97 7.34
N LYS A 205 6.41 9.42 7.77
CA LYS A 205 7.27 10.26 6.94
C LYS A 205 7.75 9.51 5.70
N ILE A 206 8.04 8.22 5.85
CA ILE A 206 8.41 7.33 4.75
C ILE A 206 7.14 6.94 3.99
N PHE A 207 6.20 6.21 4.61
CA PHE A 207 5.07 5.60 3.92
C PHE A 207 3.91 6.54 3.59
N GLY A 208 3.71 7.57 4.39
CA GLY A 208 2.51 8.41 4.37
C GLY A 208 2.25 9.05 3.01
N ILE A 209 3.29 9.53 2.34
CA ILE A 209 3.17 10.21 1.04
C ILE A 209 2.63 9.29 -0.06
N TYR A 210 2.88 7.97 0.04
CA TYR A 210 2.50 7.00 -0.98
C TYR A 210 1.04 6.58 -0.90
N PHE A 211 0.37 6.80 0.23
CA PHE A 211 -1.08 6.55 0.34
C PHE A 211 -1.88 7.39 -0.65
N ILE A 212 -1.41 8.60 -0.99
CA ILE A 212 -2.11 9.53 -1.90
C ILE A 212 -2.13 9.00 -3.35
N PRO A 213 -0.97 8.77 -4.01
CA PRO A 213 -0.98 8.23 -5.36
C PRO A 213 -1.61 6.83 -5.39
N PHE A 214 -1.37 5.98 -4.39
CA PHE A 214 -1.96 4.65 -4.35
C PHE A 214 -3.48 4.69 -4.28
N GLN A 215 -4.07 5.56 -3.44
CA GLN A 215 -5.53 5.77 -3.39
C GLN A 215 -6.09 6.13 -4.77
N SER A 216 -5.44 7.06 -5.47
CA SER A 216 -5.87 7.52 -6.78
C SER A 216 -5.75 6.40 -7.82
N LEU A 217 -4.64 5.69 -7.80
CA LEU A 217 -4.36 4.58 -8.70
C LEU A 217 -5.32 3.41 -8.50
N ALA A 218 -5.54 2.97 -7.26
CA ALA A 218 -6.50 1.93 -6.93
C ALA A 218 -7.90 2.29 -7.42
N MET A 219 -8.32 3.54 -7.23
CA MET A 219 -9.61 4.02 -7.71
C MET A 219 -9.70 4.02 -9.24
N ASN A 220 -8.69 4.55 -9.94
CA ASN A 220 -8.67 4.57 -11.40
C ASN A 220 -8.63 3.17 -12.01
N PHE A 221 -7.83 2.27 -11.45
CA PHE A 221 -7.75 0.87 -11.87
C PHE A 221 -9.11 0.18 -11.77
N VAL A 222 -9.80 0.33 -10.65
CA VAL A 222 -11.15 -0.25 -10.46
C VAL A 222 -12.14 0.31 -11.47
N LEU A 223 -12.14 1.63 -11.69
CA LEU A 223 -13.05 2.23 -12.67
C LEU A 223 -12.75 1.76 -14.09
N TYR A 224 -11.47 1.61 -14.44
CA TYR A 224 -11.04 1.11 -15.74
C TYR A 224 -11.44 -0.36 -15.96
N THR A 225 -11.12 -1.24 -15.01
CA THR A 225 -11.53 -2.65 -15.09
C THR A 225 -13.06 -2.81 -15.16
N ASN A 226 -13.82 -2.02 -14.38
CA ASN A 226 -15.28 -2.00 -14.47
C ASN A 226 -15.76 -1.53 -15.84
N PHE A 227 -15.15 -0.49 -16.41
CA PHE A 227 -15.45 -0.04 -17.77
C PHE A 227 -15.22 -1.14 -18.81
N VAL A 228 -14.05 -1.78 -18.78
CA VAL A 228 -13.69 -2.87 -19.71
C VAL A 228 -14.69 -4.02 -19.60
N LEU A 229 -15.01 -4.45 -18.38
CA LEU A 229 -15.98 -5.51 -18.13
C LEU A 229 -17.38 -5.14 -18.65
N ILE A 230 -17.85 -3.93 -18.41
CA ILE A 230 -19.19 -3.47 -18.83
C ILE A 230 -19.25 -3.31 -20.36
N ARG A 231 -18.25 -2.64 -20.95
CA ARG A 231 -18.28 -2.24 -22.36
C ARG A 231 -17.98 -3.40 -23.30
N HIS A 232 -17.09 -4.29 -22.90
CA HIS A 232 -16.56 -5.36 -23.75
C HIS A 232 -16.96 -6.75 -23.27
N TRP A 233 -17.97 -6.87 -22.39
CA TRP A 233 -18.40 -8.13 -21.79
C TRP A 233 -18.50 -9.26 -22.82
N ASP A 234 -19.27 -9.06 -23.90
CA ASP A 234 -19.53 -10.10 -24.90
C ASP A 234 -18.32 -10.44 -25.79
N ARG A 235 -17.33 -9.55 -25.85
CA ARG A 235 -16.13 -9.68 -26.70
C ARG A 235 -14.93 -10.29 -25.98
N LEU A 236 -14.90 -10.24 -24.66
CA LEU A 236 -13.82 -10.83 -23.87
C LEU A 236 -14.01 -12.36 -23.82
N ASP A 237 -12.93 -13.13 -23.86
CA ASP A 237 -12.98 -14.56 -23.56
C ASP A 237 -13.27 -14.80 -22.05
N TYR A 238 -13.66 -16.01 -21.70
CA TYR A 238 -14.01 -16.35 -20.32
C TYR A 238 -12.85 -16.12 -19.33
N GLY A 239 -11.62 -16.46 -19.71
CA GLY A 239 -10.43 -16.32 -18.87
C GLY A 239 -10.17 -14.85 -18.54
N THR A 240 -10.18 -13.98 -19.54
CA THR A 240 -9.95 -12.54 -19.34
C THR A 240 -11.05 -11.87 -18.54
N ARG A 241 -12.32 -12.27 -18.71
CA ARG A 241 -13.43 -11.78 -17.85
C ARG A 241 -13.16 -12.14 -16.40
N LEU A 242 -12.84 -13.40 -16.12
CA LEU A 242 -12.58 -13.88 -14.78
C LEU A 242 -11.36 -13.18 -14.16
N LEU A 243 -10.27 -13.05 -14.91
CA LEU A 243 -9.04 -12.39 -14.46
C LEU A 243 -9.28 -10.91 -14.15
N THR A 244 -9.93 -10.17 -15.06
CA THR A 244 -10.22 -8.74 -14.88
C THR A 244 -11.14 -8.50 -13.69
N PHE A 245 -12.16 -9.36 -13.53
CA PHE A 245 -13.04 -9.33 -12.38
C PHE A 245 -12.30 -9.63 -11.07
N ALA A 246 -11.47 -10.68 -11.05
CA ALA A 246 -10.67 -11.06 -9.89
C ALA A 246 -9.69 -9.95 -9.49
N TRP A 247 -9.04 -9.29 -10.44
CA TRP A 247 -8.17 -8.14 -10.18
C TRP A 247 -8.94 -6.94 -9.63
N SER A 248 -10.09 -6.59 -10.23
CA SER A 248 -10.94 -5.51 -9.72
C SER A 248 -11.41 -5.79 -8.29
N ALA A 249 -11.91 -6.99 -8.03
CA ALA A 249 -12.35 -7.39 -6.69
C ALA A 249 -11.19 -7.44 -5.70
N GLY A 250 -10.03 -7.94 -6.12
CA GLY A 250 -8.81 -8.05 -5.32
C GLY A 250 -8.30 -6.69 -4.85
N ILE A 251 -8.14 -5.72 -5.75
CA ILE A 251 -7.65 -4.39 -5.38
C ILE A 251 -8.67 -3.64 -4.51
N GLN A 252 -9.98 -3.77 -4.78
CA GLN A 252 -11.02 -3.16 -3.95
C GLN A 252 -10.99 -3.72 -2.54
N THR A 253 -10.87 -5.04 -2.41
CA THR A 253 -10.81 -5.75 -1.13
C THR A 253 -9.55 -5.37 -0.37
N PHE A 254 -8.38 -5.43 -1.01
CA PHE A 254 -7.11 -5.03 -0.42
C PHE A 254 -7.17 -3.60 0.10
N TRP A 255 -7.60 -2.66 -0.74
CA TRP A 255 -7.62 -1.26 -0.36
C TRP A 255 -8.67 -0.94 0.70
N TYR A 256 -9.82 -1.62 0.65
CA TYR A 256 -10.82 -1.57 1.73
C TYR A 256 -10.22 -1.96 3.07
N PHE A 257 -9.44 -3.06 3.14
CA PHE A 257 -8.79 -3.49 4.38
C PHE A 257 -7.77 -2.47 4.89
N VAL A 258 -6.95 -1.89 4.00
CA VAL A 258 -6.01 -0.83 4.37
C VAL A 258 -6.74 0.38 4.97
N LEU A 259 -7.82 0.83 4.33
CA LEU A 259 -8.63 1.95 4.81
C LEU A 259 -9.32 1.63 6.14
N HIS A 260 -9.90 0.44 6.29
CA HIS A 260 -10.56 0.01 7.52
C HIS A 260 -9.56 -0.13 8.67
N PHE A 261 -8.37 -0.68 8.40
CA PHE A 261 -7.29 -0.75 9.37
C PHE A 261 -6.86 0.65 9.84
N GLY A 262 -6.61 1.56 8.90
CA GLY A 262 -6.23 2.94 9.23
C GLY A 262 -7.30 3.69 10.02
N GLU A 263 -8.58 3.48 9.69
CA GLU A 263 -9.72 3.97 10.47
C GLU A 263 -9.69 3.45 11.91
N ARG A 264 -9.52 2.13 12.07
CA ARG A 264 -9.49 1.49 13.38
C ARG A 264 -8.33 2.01 14.21
N PHE A 265 -7.13 2.07 13.64
CA PHE A 265 -5.94 2.60 14.28
C PHE A 265 -6.14 4.04 14.77
N TYR A 266 -6.66 4.92 13.92
CA TYR A 266 -6.98 6.30 14.29
C TYR A 266 -8.00 6.37 15.44
N SER A 267 -9.01 5.50 15.40
CA SER A 267 -10.04 5.40 16.44
C SER A 267 -9.49 4.88 17.77
N TYR A 268 -8.53 3.94 17.76
CA TYR A 268 -7.81 3.54 18.97
C TYR A 268 -6.99 4.69 19.51
N SER A 269 -6.23 5.39 18.67
CA SER A 269 -5.41 6.53 19.11
C SER A 269 -6.24 7.63 19.80
N LYS A 270 -7.43 7.94 19.25
CA LYS A 270 -8.39 8.84 19.91
C LYS A 270 -8.89 8.31 21.26
N ARG A 271 -9.29 7.04 21.32
CA ARG A 271 -9.81 6.41 22.55
C ARG A 271 -8.74 6.35 23.64
N ASN A 272 -7.51 6.02 23.28
CA ASN A 272 -6.38 5.97 24.20
C ASN A 272 -6.20 7.31 24.89
N ARG A 273 -6.10 8.40 24.13
CA ARG A 273 -5.98 9.76 24.70
C ARG A 273 -7.09 10.07 25.70
N VAL A 274 -8.33 9.68 25.43
CA VAL A 274 -9.44 9.86 26.36
C VAL A 274 -9.28 8.97 27.60
N SER A 275 -8.81 7.73 27.42
CA SER A 275 -8.61 6.75 28.50
C SER A 275 -7.57 7.18 29.54
N TRP A 276 -6.57 7.98 29.16
CA TRP A 276 -5.49 8.38 30.06
C TRP A 276 -5.93 9.26 31.22
N LYS A 277 -7.16 9.80 31.18
CA LYS A 277 -7.77 10.50 32.32
C LYS A 277 -8.11 9.56 33.50
N PHE A 278 -8.15 8.26 33.24
CA PHE A 278 -8.45 7.22 34.23
C PHE A 278 -7.18 6.52 34.74
N MET A 279 -5.99 7.01 34.37
CA MET A 279 -4.73 6.48 34.89
C MET A 279 -4.64 6.77 36.39
N ALA A 280 -4.16 5.79 37.16
CA ALA A 280 -3.91 5.98 38.58
C ALA A 280 -2.78 7.00 38.79
N THR A 281 -3.06 8.05 39.57
CA THR A 281 -2.11 9.11 39.92
C THR A 281 -1.96 9.16 41.43
N LYS A 282 -0.74 9.30 41.93
CA LYS A 282 -0.44 9.36 43.37
C LYS A 282 -0.88 10.68 43.99
N ASP A 283 -0.71 11.78 43.26
CA ASP A 283 -0.99 13.13 43.76
C ASP A 283 -1.61 14.04 42.68
N SER A 284 -1.95 15.27 43.07
CA SER A 284 -2.51 16.29 42.18
C SER A 284 -1.50 16.80 41.14
N GLN A 285 -0.19 16.66 41.40
CA GLN A 285 0.87 17.08 40.47
C GLN A 285 0.97 16.11 39.29
N GLU A 286 0.96 14.80 39.55
CA GLU A 286 0.90 13.74 38.55
C GLU A 286 -0.38 13.86 37.69
N ALA A 287 -1.52 14.12 38.33
CA ALA A 287 -2.78 14.34 37.60
C ALA A 287 -2.70 15.57 36.68
N LYS A 288 -2.10 16.67 37.15
CA LYS A 288 -1.86 17.88 36.34
C LYS A 288 -0.89 17.60 35.20
N TYR A 289 0.18 16.84 35.44
CA TYR A 289 1.15 16.43 34.43
C TYR A 289 0.49 15.57 33.34
N MET A 290 -0.25 14.52 33.71
CA MET A 290 -0.96 13.66 32.75
C MET A 290 -2.02 14.43 31.96
N SER A 291 -2.70 15.40 32.57
CA SER A 291 -3.64 16.28 31.86
C SER A 291 -2.94 17.13 30.79
N LYS A 292 -1.76 17.70 31.10
CA LYS A 292 -0.93 18.42 30.12
C LYS A 292 -0.42 17.47 29.02
N PHE A 293 0.10 16.31 29.41
CA PHE A 293 0.61 15.30 28.48
C PHE A 293 -0.47 14.90 27.45
N ARG A 294 -1.68 14.55 27.90
CA ARG A 294 -2.81 14.23 27.03
C ARG A 294 -3.18 15.35 26.04
N LYS A 295 -3.11 16.61 26.49
CA LYS A 295 -3.36 17.78 25.63
C LYS A 295 -2.25 17.97 24.59
N SER A 296 -1.02 17.60 24.93
CA SER A 296 0.16 17.73 24.06
C SER A 296 0.28 16.65 22.98
N THR A 297 -0.43 15.51 23.11
CA THR A 297 -0.42 14.45 22.09
C THR A 297 -1.49 14.67 21.03
N ARG A 298 -1.23 14.24 19.79
CA ARG A 298 -2.24 14.25 18.72
C ARG A 298 -2.66 12.79 18.42
N PRO A 299 -3.89 12.55 17.93
CA PRO A 299 -4.25 11.22 17.48
C PRO A 299 -3.36 10.82 16.30
N LEU A 300 -2.70 9.67 16.43
CA LEU A 300 -1.93 9.05 15.36
C LEU A 300 -2.87 8.45 14.33
N GLY A 301 -2.58 8.65 13.05
CA GLY A 301 -3.32 8.11 11.93
C GLY A 301 -2.37 7.71 10.81
N LEU A 302 -2.83 6.84 9.91
CA LEU A 302 -2.06 6.45 8.74
C LEU A 302 -2.25 7.47 7.62
N GLY A 303 -1.15 7.89 7.00
CA GLY A 303 -1.13 8.81 5.87
C GLY A 303 -0.12 9.95 6.03
N TYR A 304 -0.20 10.92 5.12
CA TYR A 304 0.68 12.10 5.09
C TYR A 304 0.03 13.28 5.81
N ASP A 305 0.68 13.75 6.88
CA ASP A 305 0.14 14.82 7.72
C ASP A 305 -0.12 16.10 6.91
N GLY A 306 -1.24 16.76 7.19
CA GLY A 306 -1.72 17.93 6.45
C GLY A 306 -2.41 17.66 5.11
N TYR A 307 -2.20 16.50 4.47
CA TYR A 307 -2.76 16.21 3.14
C TYR A 307 -3.81 15.09 3.16
N PHE A 308 -3.42 13.90 3.58
CA PHE A 308 -4.28 12.73 3.55
C PHE A 308 -4.02 11.86 4.77
N ILE A 309 -5.01 11.79 5.66
CA ILE A 309 -4.99 10.89 6.82
C ILE A 309 -6.23 10.03 6.73
N ILE A 310 -6.05 8.71 6.85
CA ILE A 310 -7.14 7.75 6.87
C ILE A 310 -7.99 8.00 8.13
N LYS A 311 -9.26 8.34 7.91
CA LYS A 311 -10.25 8.65 8.94
C LYS A 311 -11.44 7.69 8.77
N PRO A 312 -12.37 7.62 9.74
CA PRO A 312 -13.54 6.76 9.64
C PRO A 312 -14.39 6.93 8.36
N LEU A 313 -14.42 8.13 7.80
CA LEU A 313 -15.15 8.39 6.57
C LEU A 313 -14.39 8.00 5.29
N SER A 314 -13.12 7.60 5.38
CA SER A 314 -12.30 7.29 4.20
C SER A 314 -12.80 6.06 3.45
N VAL A 315 -13.22 5.00 4.17
CA VAL A 315 -13.79 3.79 3.58
C VAL A 315 -15.05 4.12 2.78
N LEU A 316 -15.99 4.84 3.40
CA LEU A 316 -17.24 5.25 2.76
C LEU A 316 -17.00 6.13 1.52
N LYS A 317 -16.03 7.05 1.59
CA LYS A 317 -15.66 7.89 0.44
C LYS A 317 -15.11 7.07 -0.72
N PHE A 318 -14.29 6.05 -0.43
CA PHE A 318 -13.74 5.17 -1.46
C PHE A 318 -14.85 4.37 -2.15
N VAL A 319 -15.69 3.66 -1.38
CA VAL A 319 -16.80 2.86 -1.94
C VAL A 319 -17.76 3.73 -2.73
N LYS A 320 -18.15 4.90 -2.19
CA LYS A 320 -18.99 5.87 -2.90
C LYS A 320 -18.32 6.34 -4.20
N GLY A 321 -17.01 6.54 -4.19
CA GLY A 321 -16.22 6.90 -5.37
C GLY A 321 -16.30 5.85 -6.47
N VAL A 322 -16.08 4.57 -6.11
CA VAL A 322 -16.15 3.44 -7.05
C VAL A 322 -17.55 3.30 -7.64
N VAL A 323 -18.59 3.29 -6.81
CA VAL A 323 -19.98 3.16 -7.26
C VAL A 323 -20.36 4.32 -8.18
N ARG A 324 -20.12 5.57 -7.76
CA ARG A 324 -20.45 6.75 -8.56
C ARG A 324 -19.68 6.80 -9.87
N GLY A 325 -18.41 6.43 -9.87
CA GLY A 325 -17.61 6.39 -11.08
C GLY A 325 -18.12 5.32 -12.06
N THR A 326 -18.47 4.13 -11.56
CA THR A 326 -19.03 3.06 -12.38
C THR A 326 -20.38 3.45 -12.99
N ILE A 327 -21.27 4.09 -12.23
CA ILE A 327 -22.55 4.60 -12.75
C ILE A 327 -22.33 5.65 -13.84
N ARG A 328 -21.38 6.57 -13.67
CA ARG A 328 -21.07 7.57 -14.71
C ARG A 328 -20.60 6.92 -15.99
N VAL A 329 -19.74 5.90 -15.89
CA VAL A 329 -19.29 5.12 -17.04
C VAL A 329 -20.47 4.47 -17.77
N LEU A 330 -21.43 3.89 -17.04
CA LEU A 330 -22.64 3.32 -17.64
C LEU A 330 -23.47 4.38 -18.39
N LEU A 331 -23.65 5.55 -17.78
CA LEU A 331 -24.42 6.65 -18.38
C LEU A 331 -23.75 7.23 -19.63
N THR A 332 -22.42 7.19 -19.75
CA THR A 332 -21.71 7.67 -20.94
C THR A 332 -21.75 6.69 -22.12
N LEU A 333 -22.24 5.46 -21.91
CA LEU A 333 -22.35 4.43 -22.95
C LEU A 333 -23.73 4.38 -23.62
N GLN A 334 -24.71 5.11 -23.06
CA GLN A 334 -26.02 5.37 -23.68
C GLN A 334 -25.90 6.52 -24.66
#